data_AF-A0ABD1FET0-F1
#
_entry.id   AF-A0ABD1FET0-F1
#
_cell.length_a   1.000
_cell.length_b   1.000
_cell.length_c   1.000
_cell.angle_alpha   90.00
_cell.angle_beta   90.00
_cell.angle_gamma   90.00
#
_symmetry.space_group_name_H-M   'P 1'
#
loop_
_entity.id
_entity.type
_entity.pdbx_description
1 polymer ?
#
loop_
_entity_poly.entity_id
_entity_poly.type
_entity_poly.pdbx_seq_one_letter_code
_entity_poly.pdbx_strand_id
1 'polypeptide(L)'
;MTFVAAGVNRSPSYNSDSDEDKNEIVHKSRDLLPISKPLEQSLGCPGVPSGFKQISIVESQDVHFGDKNFYNGPVTIKQVVYANGDPLVNNDLTKNEGKIDEPETSVLRGGFIWLQNVSKHRTREIGICIALILLFLIILLVVLFLRHPKPSKRYYKNNESDVVRPTDYESNIFAIGQERNKLRIVSRYQWVAQPPTNDTTPLVTPVPYVIIHHTATENCSSQAQCVLHVRQIQTFHIESNGWYDIGYNFLVGGDGAAYEGRGWTIEGAHAAGWNYLSIGIALIGTFIKEPPSEIQMIACQKLIELGVEKGFIMANYTLFAARQLSGTESPGIAAFRLIETWPHWKKDVN
;
A
#
# COMPACT_ATOMS: atom_id res chain seq x y z
N MET A 1 -23.58 39.81 75.75
CA MET A 1 -24.74 40.06 74.87
C MET A 1 -25.23 38.73 74.33
N THR A 2 -26.44 38.39 74.80
CA THR A 2 -27.45 37.36 74.49
C THR A 2 -27.38 36.75 73.07
N PHE A 3 -27.38 35.44 72.75
CA PHE A 3 -28.13 34.20 73.10
C PHE A 3 -29.42 33.89 72.27
N VAL A 4 -29.59 32.58 71.98
CA VAL A 4 -30.82 31.77 71.66
C VAL A 4 -31.27 31.75 70.17
N ALA A 5 -31.51 30.66 69.41
CA ALA A 5 -31.94 29.24 69.53
C ALA A 5 -33.44 28.94 69.21
N ALA A 6 -33.64 27.95 68.32
CA ALA A 6 -34.69 26.90 68.21
C ALA A 6 -36.23 27.16 68.21
N GLY A 7 -36.95 26.33 67.43
CA GLY A 7 -38.39 25.97 67.54
C GLY A 7 -39.09 25.88 66.16
N VAL A 8 -39.54 24.76 65.54
CA VAL A 8 -40.31 23.53 65.89
C VAL A 8 -41.86 23.63 65.67
N ASN A 9 -42.33 22.79 64.73
CA ASN A 9 -43.63 22.09 64.52
C ASN A 9 -45.02 22.81 64.47
N ARG A 10 -45.84 22.49 63.45
CA ARG A 10 -46.94 21.47 63.45
C ARG A 10 -47.89 21.58 62.23
N SER A 11 -48.25 20.42 61.65
CA SER A 11 -49.35 20.08 60.71
C SER A 11 -50.75 20.03 61.45
N PRO A 12 -51.93 19.57 60.91
CA PRO A 12 -52.27 18.81 59.66
C PRO A 12 -53.66 19.08 58.96
N SER A 13 -54.00 18.22 57.96
CA SER A 13 -55.33 17.74 57.45
C SER A 13 -55.95 18.47 56.21
N TYR A 14 -56.61 17.85 55.21
CA TYR A 14 -57.03 16.46 54.89
C TYR A 14 -57.48 16.34 53.39
N ASN A 15 -57.23 15.19 52.73
CA ASN A 15 -57.95 14.44 51.63
C ASN A 15 -58.39 15.09 50.29
N SER A 16 -58.53 14.39 49.14
CA SER A 16 -58.36 12.96 48.73
C SER A 16 -58.45 12.80 47.18
N ASP A 17 -57.91 11.68 46.67
CA ASP A 17 -58.23 10.89 45.43
C ASP A 17 -57.92 11.49 44.03
N SER A 18 -57.47 10.76 43.00
CA SER A 18 -57.05 9.35 42.78
C SER A 18 -56.33 9.24 41.39
N ASP A 19 -55.63 8.12 41.15
CA ASP A 19 -55.29 7.48 39.84
C ASP A 19 -54.25 8.19 38.91
N GLU A 20 -53.32 7.60 38.13
CA GLU A 20 -53.04 6.26 37.56
C GLU A 20 -51.54 6.24 37.08
N ASP A 21 -50.77 5.16 37.33
CA ASP A 21 -50.19 4.14 36.41
C ASP A 21 -49.18 4.61 35.33
N LYS A 22 -47.87 4.29 35.36
CA LYS A 22 -47.10 3.03 35.13
C LYS A 22 -47.09 2.49 33.69
N ASN A 23 -45.85 2.41 33.18
CA ASN A 23 -45.38 1.70 31.98
C ASN A 23 -45.76 0.21 32.00
N GLU A 24 -46.05 -0.40 30.83
CA GLU A 24 -45.26 -1.47 30.18
C GLU A 24 -45.83 -1.86 28.79
N ILE A 25 -45.03 -2.64 28.07
CA ILE A 25 -44.93 -2.95 26.64
C ILE A 25 -45.92 -4.06 26.20
N VAL A 26 -46.22 -4.17 24.88
CA VAL A 26 -46.20 -5.41 24.03
C VAL A 26 -47.25 -5.46 22.88
N HIS A 27 -46.73 -5.66 21.65
CA HIS A 27 -47.25 -6.28 20.39
C HIS A 27 -48.71 -6.12 19.90
N LYS A 28 -48.89 -5.78 18.60
CA LYS A 28 -49.56 -6.67 17.60
C LYS A 28 -49.38 -6.26 16.12
N SER A 29 -49.54 -7.27 15.27
CA SER A 29 -49.33 -7.46 13.83
C SER A 29 -50.28 -6.76 12.82
N ARG A 30 -49.99 -7.00 11.51
CA ARG A 30 -50.82 -7.03 10.26
C ARG A 30 -50.72 -5.77 9.37
N ASP A 31 -50.60 -5.76 8.03
CA ASP A 31 -50.94 -6.69 6.93
C ASP A 31 -50.09 -6.47 5.63
N LEU A 32 -50.33 -7.32 4.62
CA LEU A 32 -49.55 -7.65 3.40
C LEU A 32 -49.90 -6.89 2.08
N LEU A 33 -48.86 -6.70 1.23
CA LEU A 33 -48.73 -6.80 -0.26
C LEU A 33 -49.46 -5.79 -1.22
N PRO A 34 -49.05 -5.61 -2.52
CA PRO A 34 -48.26 -6.51 -3.39
C PRO A 34 -47.16 -5.92 -4.32
N ILE A 35 -46.56 -6.86 -5.05
CA ILE A 35 -45.36 -6.90 -5.91
C ILE A 35 -45.61 -6.36 -7.33
N SER A 36 -44.59 -5.75 -7.96
CA SER A 36 -44.44 -5.67 -9.43
C SER A 36 -43.04 -6.13 -9.87
N LYS A 37 -43.01 -7.04 -10.86
CA LYS A 37 -41.83 -7.48 -11.63
C LYS A 37 -41.66 -6.57 -12.86
N PRO A 38 -40.47 -6.55 -13.48
CA PRO A 38 -40.39 -6.50 -14.94
C PRO A 38 -39.76 -7.75 -15.57
N LEU A 39 -40.25 -8.02 -16.78
CA LEU A 39 -39.81 -8.98 -17.79
C LEU A 39 -38.55 -8.43 -18.49
N GLU A 40 -37.56 -9.28 -18.78
CA GLU A 40 -36.61 -8.99 -19.88
C GLU A 40 -36.61 -10.13 -20.90
N GLN A 41 -36.95 -9.76 -22.13
CA GLN A 41 -36.90 -10.57 -23.33
C GLN A 41 -35.50 -10.51 -23.94
N SER A 42 -34.98 -11.69 -24.29
CA SER A 42 -33.75 -11.85 -25.04
C SER A 42 -33.86 -11.28 -26.45
N LEU A 43 -32.89 -10.45 -26.85
CA LEU A 43 -32.56 -10.21 -28.26
C LEU A 43 -31.05 -10.41 -28.42
N GLY A 44 -30.66 -11.61 -28.85
CA GLY A 44 -29.28 -11.90 -29.25
C GLY A 44 -28.99 -11.31 -30.63
N CYS A 45 -27.83 -10.66 -30.77
CA CYS A 45 -27.31 -10.23 -32.07
C CYS A 45 -26.77 -11.45 -32.86
N PRO A 46 -27.09 -11.59 -34.16
CA PRO A 46 -26.59 -12.69 -34.98
C PRO A 46 -25.19 -12.40 -35.52
N GLY A 47 -24.23 -13.32 -35.32
CA GLY A 47 -22.96 -13.32 -36.06
C GLY A 47 -21.66 -13.67 -35.32
N VAL A 48 -21.65 -14.62 -34.37
CA VAL A 48 -20.38 -15.07 -33.74
C VAL A 48 -19.99 -16.47 -34.27
N PRO A 49 -18.76 -16.65 -34.79
CA PRO A 49 -18.26 -17.96 -35.20
C PRO A 49 -18.13 -18.90 -33.99
N SER A 50 -18.47 -20.17 -34.18
CA SER A 50 -18.41 -21.21 -33.15
C SER A 50 -16.97 -21.38 -32.64
N GLY A 51 -16.71 -20.95 -31.40
CA GLY A 51 -15.42 -21.12 -30.74
C GLY A 51 -15.20 -20.27 -29.48
N PHE A 52 -15.89 -19.13 -29.35
CA PHE A 52 -15.77 -18.27 -28.17
C PHE A 52 -17.15 -17.98 -27.56
N LYS A 53 -17.33 -18.32 -26.28
CA LYS A 53 -18.51 -17.91 -25.51
C LYS A 53 -18.31 -16.48 -25.04
N GLN A 54 -19.02 -15.54 -25.65
CA GLN A 54 -19.10 -14.17 -25.16
C GLN A 54 -20.13 -14.11 -24.03
N ILE A 55 -19.76 -13.50 -22.91
CA ILE A 55 -20.65 -13.22 -21.79
C ILE A 55 -20.68 -11.69 -21.63
N SER A 56 -21.84 -11.09 -21.88
CA SER A 56 -22.08 -9.67 -21.62
C SER A 56 -22.88 -9.57 -20.33
N ILE A 57 -22.39 -8.77 -19.38
CA ILE A 57 -23.02 -8.57 -18.07
C ILE A 57 -23.35 -7.09 -17.96
N VAL A 58 -24.63 -6.78 -17.72
CA VAL A 58 -25.11 -5.42 -17.50
C VAL A 58 -25.87 -5.41 -16.17
N GLU A 59 -25.59 -4.43 -15.32
CA GLU A 59 -26.22 -4.24 -14.01
C GLU A 59 -26.15 -5.42 -13.02
N SER A 60 -25.02 -6.13 -12.95
CA SER A 60 -24.81 -7.14 -11.90
C SER A 60 -24.02 -6.58 -10.72
N GLN A 61 -24.49 -6.88 -9.50
CA GLN A 61 -23.77 -6.55 -8.26
C GLN A 61 -22.69 -7.59 -7.89
N ASP A 62 -22.78 -8.82 -8.41
CA ASP A 62 -21.77 -9.86 -8.19
C ASP A 62 -21.58 -10.74 -9.43
N VAL A 63 -20.32 -10.99 -9.79
CA VAL A 63 -19.93 -11.90 -10.89
C VAL A 63 -18.83 -12.85 -10.38
N HIS A 64 -19.06 -14.16 -10.51
CA HIS A 64 -18.10 -15.19 -10.10
C HIS A 64 -17.73 -16.09 -11.28
N PHE A 65 -16.44 -16.35 -11.48
CA PHE A 65 -15.93 -17.19 -12.56
C PHE A 65 -15.32 -18.49 -12.03
N GLY A 66 -16.12 -19.56 -12.07
CA GLY A 66 -15.70 -20.94 -11.85
C GLY A 66 -15.28 -21.28 -10.41
N ASP A 67 -15.24 -22.58 -10.13
CA ASP A 67 -14.83 -23.10 -8.83
C ASP A 67 -13.30 -23.28 -8.80
N LYS A 68 -12.62 -22.47 -7.97
CA LYS A 68 -11.25 -22.64 -7.47
C LYS A 68 -10.08 -22.37 -8.44
N ASN A 69 -9.84 -21.11 -8.77
CA ASN A 69 -8.48 -20.65 -9.11
C ASN A 69 -8.07 -19.49 -8.18
N PHE A 70 -7.22 -19.79 -7.20
CA PHE A 70 -6.66 -18.80 -6.29
C PHE A 70 -5.26 -18.41 -6.77
N TYR A 71 -5.07 -17.14 -7.10
CA TYR A 71 -3.75 -16.58 -7.40
C TYR A 71 -3.27 -15.77 -6.19
N ASN A 72 -2.27 -16.27 -5.48
CA ASN A 72 -1.64 -15.54 -4.37
C ASN A 72 -0.46 -14.72 -4.90
N GLY A 73 -0.72 -13.45 -5.21
CA GLY A 73 0.26 -12.48 -5.68
C GLY A 73 -0.38 -11.41 -6.58
N PRO A 74 0.31 -10.29 -6.86
CA PRO A 74 -0.21 -9.27 -7.76
C PRO A 74 -0.40 -9.83 -9.18
N VAL A 75 -1.64 -9.84 -9.66
CA VAL A 75 -2.00 -10.24 -11.03
C VAL A 75 -2.19 -8.99 -11.90
N THR A 76 -1.57 -8.98 -13.08
CA THR A 76 -1.80 -7.96 -14.12
C THR A 76 -2.72 -8.53 -15.18
N ILE A 77 -3.94 -7.98 -15.28
CA ILE A 77 -4.88 -8.35 -16.34
C ILE A 77 -4.52 -7.52 -17.57
N LYS A 78 -4.13 -8.17 -18.66
CA LYS A 78 -3.89 -7.51 -19.95
C LYS A 78 -5.09 -7.74 -20.87
N GLN A 79 -5.83 -6.67 -21.15
CA GLN A 79 -6.81 -6.66 -22.23
C GLN A 79 -6.08 -6.47 -23.55
N VAL A 80 -6.16 -7.44 -24.45
CA VAL A 80 -5.63 -7.32 -25.82
C VAL A 80 -6.82 -7.09 -26.74
N VAL A 81 -6.94 -5.87 -27.27
CA VAL A 81 -7.92 -5.54 -28.31
C VAL A 81 -7.30 -5.87 -29.67
N TYR A 82 -7.82 -6.87 -30.36
CA TYR A 82 -7.46 -7.12 -31.76
C TYR A 82 -8.49 -6.42 -32.66
N ALA A 83 -8.07 -5.38 -33.37
CA ALA A 83 -8.84 -4.84 -34.48
C ALA A 83 -8.59 -5.73 -35.71
N ASN A 84 -9.41 -6.76 -35.92
CA ASN A 84 -9.46 -7.46 -37.20
C ASN A 84 -10.32 -6.64 -38.16
N GLY A 85 -9.69 -5.84 -39.00
CA GLY A 85 -10.30 -5.30 -40.20
C GLY A 85 -9.87 -6.16 -41.40
N ASP A 86 -10.81 -6.92 -41.95
CA ASP A 86 -10.73 -7.39 -43.34
C ASP A 86 -11.83 -6.69 -44.15
N PRO A 87 -11.56 -6.31 -45.41
CA PRO A 87 -12.45 -5.45 -46.19
C PRO A 87 -13.66 -6.23 -46.70
N LEU A 88 -14.85 -5.71 -46.43
CA LEU A 88 -16.10 -6.21 -47.01
C LEU A 88 -16.07 -6.02 -48.54
N VAL A 89 -16.01 -7.14 -49.23
CA VAL A 89 -16.41 -7.27 -50.64
C VAL A 89 -17.91 -7.07 -50.70
N ASN A 90 -18.35 -5.94 -51.25
CA ASN A 90 -19.73 -5.76 -51.71
C ASN A 90 -19.73 -5.76 -53.24
N ASN A 91 -20.14 -6.89 -53.81
CA ASN A 91 -20.82 -6.91 -55.09
C ASN A 91 -22.33 -6.86 -54.78
N ASP A 92 -23.01 -5.75 -55.08
CA ASP A 92 -24.17 -5.86 -55.96
C ASP A 92 -24.55 -4.52 -56.62
N LEU A 93 -25.16 -4.71 -57.78
CA LEU A 93 -25.54 -3.84 -58.88
C LEU A 93 -26.43 -2.65 -58.53
N THR A 94 -26.15 -1.48 -59.14
CA THR A 94 -27.19 -0.76 -59.92
C THR A 94 -26.58 0.00 -61.11
N LYS A 95 -27.26 -0.18 -62.23
CA LYS A 95 -27.03 0.28 -63.59
C LYS A 95 -27.50 1.75 -63.75
N ASN A 96 -26.71 2.61 -64.41
CA ASN A 96 -27.13 3.40 -65.59
C ASN A 96 -26.09 4.45 -66.02
N GLU A 97 -25.58 4.22 -67.23
CA GLU A 97 -25.30 5.13 -68.35
C GLU A 97 -24.81 6.57 -68.09
N GLY A 98 -23.61 6.85 -68.64
CA GLY A 98 -23.07 8.19 -68.84
C GLY A 98 -21.72 8.14 -69.56
N LYS A 99 -21.79 8.14 -70.90
CA LYS A 99 -20.69 8.19 -71.88
C LYS A 99 -19.94 9.53 -71.80
N ILE A 100 -18.60 9.54 -71.97
CA ILE A 100 -17.79 10.49 -72.78
C ILE A 100 -16.27 10.19 -72.58
N ASP A 101 -15.66 9.76 -73.70
CA ASP A 101 -14.34 10.02 -74.31
C ASP A 101 -12.97 9.75 -73.61
N GLU A 102 -12.14 9.01 -74.36
CA GLU A 102 -10.70 8.67 -74.29
C GLU A 102 -9.75 9.88 -74.14
N PRO A 103 -8.44 9.75 -73.74
CA PRO A 103 -7.48 8.84 -74.40
C PRO A 103 -6.30 8.24 -73.58
N GLU A 104 -5.71 7.22 -74.21
CA GLU A 104 -4.29 6.84 -74.29
C GLU A 104 -3.45 6.40 -73.06
N THR A 105 -3.01 5.13 -73.17
CA THR A 105 -1.67 4.59 -72.88
C THR A 105 -1.04 4.80 -71.50
N SER A 106 -0.83 3.70 -70.76
CA SER A 106 0.51 3.41 -70.25
C SER A 106 0.64 1.97 -69.74
N VAL A 107 1.72 1.37 -70.21
CA VAL A 107 2.28 0.07 -69.82
C VAL A 107 2.72 0.13 -68.36
N LEU A 108 2.25 -0.81 -67.52
CA LEU A 108 2.88 -1.07 -66.21
C LEU A 108 3.23 -2.56 -66.07
N ARG A 109 4.35 -2.92 -66.68
CA ARG A 109 5.21 -4.02 -66.23
C ARG A 109 6.54 -3.40 -65.82
N GLY A 110 6.73 -3.19 -64.52
CA GLY A 110 7.94 -2.56 -64.00
C GLY A 110 8.14 -2.95 -62.53
N GLY A 111 8.82 -4.07 -62.33
CA GLY A 111 9.24 -4.52 -61.01
C GLY A 111 10.35 -3.64 -60.43
N PHE A 112 10.32 -3.52 -59.10
CA PHE A 112 11.46 -3.55 -58.18
C PHE A 112 12.84 -3.15 -58.76
N ILE A 113 13.12 -1.85 -58.86
CA ILE A 113 14.48 -1.31 -58.83
C ILE A 113 14.48 0.01 -58.06
N TRP A 114 14.59 -0.06 -56.74
CA TRP A 114 15.04 1.09 -55.93
C TRP A 114 16.19 0.64 -55.05
N LEU A 115 17.40 0.61 -55.61
CA LEU A 115 18.67 0.72 -54.86
C LEU A 115 19.88 0.81 -55.80
N GLN A 116 19.89 1.72 -56.77
CA GLN A 116 21.13 2.06 -57.48
C GLN A 116 21.21 3.56 -57.77
N ASN A 117 21.54 4.34 -56.74
CA ASN A 117 22.48 5.45 -56.88
C ASN A 117 22.97 5.94 -55.51
N VAL A 118 23.98 5.27 -54.94
CA VAL A 118 24.72 5.76 -53.77
C VAL A 118 26.17 5.92 -54.21
N SER A 119 26.70 7.15 -54.15
CA SER A 119 28.07 7.44 -54.57
C SER A 119 29.06 6.56 -53.80
N LYS A 120 30.12 6.10 -54.48
CA LYS A 120 31.16 5.21 -53.91
C LYS A 120 31.85 5.77 -52.66
N HIS A 121 31.75 7.08 -52.42
CA HIS A 121 32.26 7.74 -51.20
C HIS A 121 31.32 7.57 -50.00
N ARG A 122 30.01 7.39 -50.24
CA ARG A 122 28.97 7.28 -49.22
C ARG A 122 28.84 5.85 -48.66
N THR A 123 29.28 4.83 -49.38
CA THR A 123 29.31 3.43 -48.91
C THR A 123 30.39 3.17 -47.85
N ARG A 124 31.53 3.87 -47.94
CA ARG A 124 32.61 3.78 -46.94
C ARG A 124 32.18 4.37 -45.59
N GLU A 125 31.54 5.53 -45.61
CA GLU A 125 31.03 6.18 -44.40
C GLU A 125 29.89 5.38 -43.75
N ILE A 126 28.98 4.81 -44.55
CA ILE A 126 27.93 3.92 -44.04
C ILE A 126 28.55 2.67 -43.39
N GLY A 127 29.60 2.10 -43.98
CA GLY A 127 30.33 0.97 -43.40
C GLY A 127 30.97 1.30 -42.05
N ILE A 128 31.55 2.49 -41.90
CA ILE A 128 32.13 2.96 -40.63
C ILE A 128 31.03 3.14 -39.57
N CYS A 129 29.91 3.79 -39.93
CA CYS A 129 28.79 3.97 -39.00
C CYS A 129 28.21 2.63 -38.53
N ILE A 130 28.05 1.65 -39.41
CA ILE A 130 27.58 0.31 -39.04
C ILE A 130 28.58 -0.37 -38.11
N ALA A 131 29.88 -0.29 -38.40
CA ALA A 131 30.92 -0.87 -37.54
C ALA A 131 30.94 -0.24 -36.13
N LEU A 132 30.75 1.08 -36.03
CA LEU A 132 30.67 1.78 -34.74
C LEU A 132 29.41 1.42 -33.96
N ILE A 133 28.26 1.27 -34.63
CA ILE A 133 27.00 0.84 -34.00
C ILE A 133 27.15 -0.59 -33.47
N LEU A 134 27.74 -1.51 -34.25
CA LEU A 134 27.98 -2.88 -33.80
C LEU A 134 28.95 -2.94 -32.61
N LEU A 135 30.02 -2.13 -32.62
CA LEU A 135 30.95 -2.03 -31.51
C LEU A 135 30.27 -1.52 -30.23
N PHE A 136 29.43 -0.50 -30.35
CA PHE A 136 28.66 0.04 -29.22
C PHE A 136 27.69 -1.01 -28.64
N LEU A 137 26.98 -1.76 -29.49
CA LEU A 137 26.08 -2.82 -29.05
C LEU A 137 26.83 -3.95 -28.33
N ILE A 138 28.02 -4.32 -28.79
CA ILE A 138 28.86 -5.32 -28.11
C ILE A 138 29.30 -4.81 -26.73
N ILE A 139 29.75 -3.56 -26.63
CA ILE A 139 30.15 -2.95 -25.35
C ILE A 139 28.96 -2.91 -24.39
N LEU A 140 27.77 -2.53 -24.87
CA LEU A 140 26.54 -2.53 -24.07
C LEU A 140 26.22 -3.94 -23.54
N LEU A 141 26.31 -4.97 -24.37
CA LEU A 141 26.09 -6.35 -23.96
C LEU A 141 27.12 -6.82 -22.91
N VAL A 142 28.38 -6.43 -23.05
CA VAL A 142 29.42 -6.74 -22.05
C VAL A 142 29.12 -6.04 -20.72
N VAL A 143 28.72 -4.76 -20.73
CA VAL A 143 28.35 -4.03 -19.51
C VAL A 143 27.14 -4.66 -18.83
N LEU A 144 26.13 -5.09 -19.59
CA LEU A 144 24.98 -5.81 -19.05
C LEU A 144 25.40 -7.17 -18.45
N PHE A 145 26.30 -7.91 -19.12
CA PHE A 145 26.83 -9.18 -18.63
C PHE A 145 27.68 -9.02 -17.36
N LEU A 146 28.47 -7.95 -17.25
CA LEU A 146 29.27 -7.63 -16.07
C LEU A 146 28.43 -7.05 -14.91
N ARG A 147 27.23 -6.51 -15.20
CA ARG A 147 26.25 -6.06 -14.19
C ARG A 147 25.37 -7.17 -13.64
N HIS A 148 25.40 -8.37 -14.20
CA HIS A 148 24.71 -9.51 -13.57
C HIS A 148 25.57 -10.06 -12.42
N PRO A 149 25.17 -9.89 -11.15
CA PRO A 149 25.84 -10.59 -10.06
C PRO A 149 25.69 -12.09 -10.29
N LYS A 150 26.82 -12.82 -10.29
CA LYS A 150 26.78 -14.29 -10.34
C LYS A 150 25.94 -14.78 -9.16
N PRO A 151 24.90 -15.61 -9.37
CA PRO A 151 24.12 -16.13 -8.27
C PRO A 151 25.03 -16.99 -7.40
N SER A 152 25.27 -16.58 -6.15
CA SER A 152 25.91 -17.46 -5.17
C SER A 152 24.94 -18.60 -4.89
N LYS A 153 25.32 -19.83 -5.26
CA LYS A 153 24.58 -21.03 -4.86
C LYS A 153 24.84 -21.29 -3.38
N ARG A 154 24.11 -20.60 -2.50
CA ARG A 154 24.02 -21.01 -1.09
C ARG A 154 22.88 -21.99 -0.97
N TYR A 155 23.24 -23.27 -0.97
CA TYR A 155 22.32 -24.40 -0.80
C TYR A 155 21.79 -24.36 0.63
N TYR A 156 20.56 -23.88 0.84
CA TYR A 156 19.84 -24.04 2.09
C TYR A 156 19.15 -25.40 2.09
N LYS A 157 19.58 -26.25 3.02
CA LYS A 157 18.99 -27.57 3.29
C LYS A 157 17.71 -27.34 4.09
N ASN A 158 16.56 -27.36 3.42
CA ASN A 158 15.27 -27.31 4.10
C ASN A 158 15.05 -28.68 4.76
N ASN A 159 14.96 -28.72 6.09
CA ASN A 159 14.50 -29.91 6.79
C ASN A 159 12.97 -30.00 6.68
N GLU A 160 12.51 -31.18 6.29
CA GLU A 160 11.12 -31.53 6.01
C GLU A 160 10.32 -31.75 7.31
N SER A 161 10.24 -30.71 8.13
CA SER A 161 9.43 -30.67 9.36
C SER A 161 8.59 -29.41 9.54
N ASP A 162 8.73 -28.41 8.67
CA ASP A 162 8.08 -27.09 8.84
C ASP A 162 6.81 -26.91 7.98
N VAL A 163 6.23 -28.00 7.46
CA VAL A 163 4.95 -27.96 6.75
C VAL A 163 3.82 -28.11 7.78
N VAL A 164 3.36 -26.97 8.32
CA VAL A 164 2.11 -26.93 9.09
C VAL A 164 0.95 -27.22 8.13
N ARG A 165 0.28 -28.36 8.32
CA ARG A 165 -0.94 -28.71 7.58
C ARG A 165 -2.12 -27.89 8.10
N PRO A 166 -3.05 -27.43 7.23
CA PRO A 166 -4.23 -26.67 7.65
C PRO A 166 -5.32 -27.60 8.19
N THR A 167 -5.11 -28.11 9.39
CA THR A 167 -6.10 -28.67 10.32
C THR A 167 -5.48 -28.34 11.68
N ASP A 168 -5.88 -27.28 12.39
CA ASP A 168 -7.09 -27.21 13.20
C ASP A 168 -7.37 -25.73 13.54
N TYR A 169 -8.43 -25.12 12.99
CA TYR A 169 -8.78 -23.72 13.28
C TYR A 169 -9.74 -23.55 14.48
N GLU A 170 -10.08 -24.63 15.18
CA GLU A 170 -11.12 -24.60 16.24
C GLU A 170 -10.58 -24.86 17.65
N SER A 171 -9.29 -24.67 17.91
CA SER A 171 -8.71 -24.85 19.26
C SER A 171 -8.04 -23.62 19.87
N ASN A 172 -8.17 -22.43 19.26
CA ASN A 172 -7.40 -21.26 19.71
C ASN A 172 -8.20 -20.04 20.21
N ILE A 173 -9.49 -20.16 20.53
CA ILE A 173 -10.25 -19.02 21.10
C ILE A 173 -9.63 -18.48 22.41
N PHE A 174 -8.86 -19.30 23.15
CA PHE A 174 -8.14 -18.84 24.34
C PHE A 174 -6.77 -18.18 24.04
N ALA A 175 -6.14 -18.46 22.89
CA ALA A 175 -4.88 -17.84 22.47
C ALA A 175 -5.07 -16.45 21.81
N ILE A 176 -6.24 -16.18 21.23
CA ILE A 176 -6.56 -14.89 20.56
C ILE A 176 -6.65 -13.73 21.58
N GLY A 177 -6.85 -14.03 22.87
CA GLY A 177 -6.80 -13.04 23.95
C GLY A 177 -5.37 -12.61 24.33
N GLN A 178 -4.39 -13.51 24.17
CA GLN A 178 -3.00 -13.30 24.54
C GLN A 178 -2.17 -12.74 23.37
N GLU A 179 -2.50 -13.13 22.13
CA GLU A 179 -1.89 -12.63 20.88
C GLU A 179 -2.25 -11.16 20.58
N ARG A 180 -3.46 -10.70 20.94
CA ARG A 180 -3.86 -9.29 20.75
C ARG A 180 -3.03 -8.28 21.56
N ASN A 181 -2.29 -8.76 22.57
CA ASN A 181 -1.40 -7.93 23.36
C ASN A 181 0.06 -7.98 22.90
N LYS A 182 0.43 -8.82 21.93
CA LYS A 182 1.80 -8.94 21.48
C LYS A 182 2.05 -8.01 20.29
N LEU A 183 3.11 -7.21 20.36
CA LEU A 183 3.55 -6.40 19.23
C LEU A 183 3.97 -7.30 18.07
N ARG A 184 3.37 -7.10 16.89
CA ARG A 184 3.82 -7.74 15.65
C ARG A 184 4.91 -6.89 15.00
N ILE A 185 6.10 -7.47 14.81
CA ILE A 185 7.19 -6.88 14.04
C ILE A 185 7.25 -7.54 12.66
N VAL A 186 7.12 -6.73 11.61
CA VAL A 186 7.33 -7.13 10.22
C VAL A 186 8.78 -6.82 9.87
N SER A 187 9.59 -7.87 9.77
CA SER A 187 11.01 -7.77 9.40
C SER A 187 11.21 -7.24 7.99
N ARG A 188 12.43 -6.74 7.71
CA ARG A 188 12.86 -6.33 6.36
C ARG A 188 12.57 -7.37 5.28
N TYR A 189 12.74 -8.65 5.61
CA TYR A 189 12.43 -9.74 4.70
C TYR A 189 10.92 -9.84 4.39
N GLN A 190 10.07 -9.73 5.42
CA GLN A 190 8.62 -9.91 5.29
C GLN A 190 7.95 -8.78 4.50
N TRP A 191 8.47 -7.55 4.56
CA TRP A 191 7.97 -6.44 3.73
C TRP A 191 8.75 -6.26 2.42
N VAL A 192 9.69 -7.17 2.12
CA VAL A 192 10.45 -7.22 0.85
C VAL A 192 11.29 -5.95 0.65
N ALA A 193 12.09 -5.62 1.66
CA ALA A 193 13.01 -4.49 1.64
C ALA A 193 14.06 -4.61 0.54
N GLN A 194 14.37 -3.50 -0.14
CA GLN A 194 15.63 -3.43 -0.88
C GLN A 194 16.82 -3.40 0.11
N PRO A 195 17.98 -3.98 -0.28
CA PRO A 195 19.19 -3.83 0.52
C PRO A 195 19.62 -2.35 0.57
N PRO A 196 20.36 -1.92 1.60
CA PRO A 196 21.01 -0.62 1.59
C PRO A 196 21.91 -0.44 0.37
N THR A 197 22.00 0.77 -0.17
CA THR A 197 22.83 1.06 -1.36
C THR A 197 24.32 1.16 -1.04
N ASN A 198 24.66 1.49 0.21
CA ASN A 198 26.02 1.63 0.71
C ASN A 198 26.16 1.02 2.12
N ASP A 199 27.40 0.93 2.60
CA ASP A 199 27.70 0.53 3.97
C ASP A 199 26.97 1.43 4.98
N THR A 200 26.40 0.79 6.00
CA THR A 200 25.64 1.47 7.05
C THR A 200 26.47 1.69 8.31
N THR A 201 26.18 2.77 9.03
CA THR A 201 26.85 3.07 10.29
C THR A 201 26.20 2.29 11.43
N PRO A 202 26.97 1.53 12.24
CA PRO A 202 26.45 0.91 13.45
C PRO A 202 25.97 1.94 14.47
N LEU A 203 24.85 1.67 15.13
CA LEU A 203 24.32 2.47 16.24
C LEU A 203 24.86 1.93 17.57
N VAL A 204 25.40 2.82 18.40
CA VAL A 204 25.85 2.45 19.75
C VAL A 204 24.65 2.35 20.67
N THR A 205 24.38 1.15 21.19
CA THR A 205 23.25 0.86 22.09
C THR A 205 23.72 0.52 23.50
N PRO A 206 22.91 0.77 24.55
CA PRO A 206 21.55 1.33 24.51
C PRO A 206 21.53 2.83 24.18
N VAL A 207 20.58 3.27 23.36
CA VAL A 207 20.43 4.69 23.04
C VAL A 207 19.68 5.46 24.15
N PRO A 208 20.07 6.72 24.43
CA PRO A 208 19.37 7.55 25.40
C PRO A 208 18.10 8.22 24.87
N TYR A 209 17.84 8.22 23.56
CA TYR A 209 16.72 8.98 22.97
C TYR A 209 15.85 8.13 22.04
N VAL A 210 14.54 8.42 22.08
CA VAL A 210 13.56 7.95 21.09
C VAL A 210 12.93 9.17 20.44
N ILE A 211 12.87 9.19 19.11
CA ILE A 211 12.32 10.32 18.35
C ILE A 211 11.15 9.84 17.52
N ILE A 212 9.97 10.42 17.78
CA ILE A 212 8.73 10.09 17.07
C ILE A 212 8.52 11.02 15.87
N HIS A 213 8.21 10.42 14.73
CA HIS A 213 7.90 11.06 13.46
C HIS A 213 6.53 10.65 12.95
N HIS A 214 6.05 11.36 11.93
CA HIS A 214 5.11 10.80 10.96
C HIS A 214 5.82 10.64 9.61
N THR A 215 5.24 9.86 8.70
CA THR A 215 5.79 9.71 7.35
C THR A 215 5.32 10.80 6.39
N ALA A 216 4.30 11.58 6.76
CA ALA A 216 3.61 12.53 5.88
C ALA A 216 3.07 11.87 4.60
N THR A 217 2.68 10.59 4.69
CA THR A 217 2.03 9.83 3.63
C THR A 217 0.54 9.68 3.90
N GLU A 218 -0.16 8.97 3.01
CA GLU A 218 -1.47 8.41 3.33
C GLU A 218 -1.38 7.43 4.51
N ASN A 219 -2.51 7.31 5.23
CA ASN A 219 -2.66 6.33 6.30
C ASN A 219 -2.87 4.93 5.71
N CYS A 220 -2.53 3.90 6.49
CA CYS A 220 -2.74 2.51 6.10
C CYS A 220 -3.48 1.76 7.19
N SER A 221 -4.43 0.88 6.84
CA SER A 221 -5.23 0.11 7.81
C SER A 221 -5.05 -1.40 7.67
N SER A 222 -4.58 -1.87 6.52
CA SER A 222 -4.24 -3.27 6.27
C SER A 222 -2.73 -3.46 6.14
N GLN A 223 -2.24 -4.67 6.47
CA GLN A 223 -0.82 -5.00 6.31
C GLN A 223 -0.34 -4.81 4.88
N ALA A 224 -1.15 -5.15 3.87
CA ALA A 224 -0.79 -4.98 2.47
C ALA A 224 -0.55 -3.50 2.10
N GLN A 225 -1.41 -2.60 2.56
CA GLN A 225 -1.23 -1.16 2.39
C GLN A 225 0.01 -0.66 3.13
N CYS A 226 0.18 -1.04 4.40
CA CYS A 226 1.33 -0.59 5.18
C CYS A 226 2.66 -1.08 4.58
N VAL A 227 2.74 -2.33 4.10
CA VAL A 227 3.90 -2.84 3.34
C VAL A 227 4.15 -2.00 2.09
N LEU A 228 3.11 -1.68 1.32
CA LEU A 228 3.24 -0.84 0.13
C LEU A 228 3.83 0.54 0.48
N HIS A 229 3.32 1.20 1.52
CA HIS A 229 3.83 2.50 1.96
C HIS A 229 5.27 2.42 2.47
N VAL A 230 5.63 1.42 3.28
CA VAL A 230 7.02 1.25 3.75
C VAL A 230 7.98 1.11 2.58
N ARG A 231 7.61 0.33 1.55
CA ARG A 231 8.42 0.19 0.33
C ARG A 231 8.52 1.50 -0.44
N GLN A 232 7.42 2.23 -0.62
CA GLN A 232 7.43 3.52 -1.30
C GLN A 232 8.30 4.54 -0.55
N ILE A 233 8.23 4.57 0.78
CA ILE A 233 9.07 5.42 1.63
C ILE A 233 10.54 5.03 1.48
N GLN A 234 10.87 3.74 1.48
CA GLN A 234 12.25 3.27 1.26
C GLN A 234 12.76 3.70 -0.12
N THR A 235 11.97 3.50 -1.18
CA THR A 235 12.32 3.93 -2.54
C THR A 235 12.50 5.43 -2.61
N PHE A 236 11.59 6.23 -2.04
CA PHE A 236 11.72 7.68 -2.01
C PHE A 236 12.99 8.14 -1.28
N HIS A 237 13.30 7.56 -0.11
CA HIS A 237 14.51 7.89 0.63
C HIS A 237 15.80 7.54 -0.13
N ILE A 238 15.83 6.41 -0.83
CA ILE A 238 17.01 6.02 -1.63
C ILE A 238 17.10 6.85 -2.91
N GLU A 239 16.06 6.81 -3.74
CA GLU A 239 16.10 7.34 -5.11
C GLU A 239 15.98 8.86 -5.17
N SER A 240 15.18 9.46 -4.26
CA SER A 240 14.93 10.91 -4.27
C SER A 240 15.84 11.66 -3.30
N ASN A 241 16.02 11.15 -2.06
CA ASN A 241 16.87 11.82 -1.07
C ASN A 241 18.36 11.40 -1.15
N GLY A 242 18.69 10.35 -1.90
CA GLY A 242 20.06 9.83 -1.99
C GLY A 242 20.55 9.17 -0.70
N TRP A 243 19.66 8.75 0.19
CA TRP A 243 20.03 8.07 1.43
C TRP A 243 20.39 6.62 1.16
N TYR A 244 21.14 6.01 2.07
CA TYR A 244 21.58 4.62 1.89
C TYR A 244 20.46 3.61 2.08
N ASP A 245 19.43 3.98 2.84
CA ASP A 245 18.28 3.16 3.15
C ASP A 245 17.15 4.05 3.67
N ILE A 246 15.98 3.46 3.94
CA ILE A 246 14.88 4.09 4.67
C ILE A 246 15.40 4.83 5.91
N GLY A 247 15.00 6.09 6.12
CA GLY A 247 15.61 6.94 7.15
C GLY A 247 15.23 6.59 8.59
N TYR A 248 14.17 5.83 8.81
CA TYR A 248 13.69 5.48 10.14
C TYR A 248 14.23 4.12 10.60
N ASN A 249 14.44 3.96 11.92
CA ASN A 249 14.76 2.66 12.50
C ASN A 249 13.53 1.74 12.42
N PHE A 250 12.35 2.27 12.73
CA PHE A 250 11.09 1.57 12.65
C PHE A 250 9.97 2.47 12.11
N LEU A 251 8.95 1.84 11.54
CA LEU A 251 7.71 2.50 11.17
C LEU A 251 6.54 1.78 11.82
N VAL A 252 5.49 2.47 12.24
CA VAL A 252 4.32 1.83 12.86
C VAL A 252 3.10 2.12 12.00
N GLY A 253 2.48 1.06 11.47
CA GLY A 253 1.30 1.14 10.60
C GLY A 253 0.00 1.32 11.38
N GLY A 254 -1.02 1.86 10.72
CA GLY A 254 -2.38 1.93 11.29
C GLY A 254 -3.03 0.55 11.46
N ASP A 255 -2.41 -0.50 10.91
CA ASP A 255 -2.72 -1.91 11.16
C ASP A 255 -2.19 -2.42 12.51
N GLY A 256 -1.51 -1.57 13.29
CA GLY A 256 -0.99 -1.92 14.62
C GLY A 256 0.31 -2.72 14.62
N ALA A 257 1.02 -2.82 13.48
CA ALA A 257 2.31 -3.48 13.41
C ALA A 257 3.48 -2.51 13.30
N ALA A 258 4.62 -2.93 13.84
CA ALA A 258 5.90 -2.27 13.64
C ALA A 258 6.62 -2.89 12.44
N TYR A 259 7.10 -2.07 11.52
CA TYR A 259 7.85 -2.43 10.34
C TYR A 259 9.31 -2.07 10.57
N GLU A 260 10.19 -3.06 10.48
CA GLU A 260 11.62 -2.89 10.66
C GLU A 260 12.19 -2.07 9.50
N GLY A 261 12.64 -0.84 9.78
CA GLY A 261 13.42 -0.03 8.85
C GLY A 261 14.89 -0.40 8.98
N ARG A 262 15.73 0.53 9.45
CA ARG A 262 17.14 0.25 9.77
C ARG A 262 17.31 -0.68 10.99
N GLY A 263 16.26 -0.86 11.79
CA GLY A 263 16.28 -1.74 12.95
C GLY A 263 17.02 -1.15 14.15
N TRP A 264 17.41 -2.03 15.08
CA TRP A 264 17.93 -1.63 16.39
C TRP A 264 19.40 -1.20 16.41
N THR A 265 20.21 -1.72 15.50
CA THR A 265 21.68 -1.66 15.59
C THR A 265 22.32 -0.80 14.51
N ILE A 266 21.52 -0.14 13.66
CA ILE A 266 21.98 0.68 12.56
C ILE A 266 21.48 2.11 12.75
N GLU A 267 22.37 3.08 12.54
CA GLU A 267 22.06 4.50 12.69
C GLU A 267 20.98 4.96 11.68
N GLY A 268 20.02 5.75 12.17
CA GLY A 268 18.97 6.38 11.38
C GLY A 268 19.46 7.45 10.39
N ALA A 269 18.52 8.03 9.64
CA ALA A 269 18.69 9.28 8.89
C ALA A 269 17.47 10.21 9.08
N HIS A 270 16.81 10.12 10.23
CA HIS A 270 15.52 10.76 10.51
C HIS A 270 15.64 12.12 11.21
N ALA A 271 16.74 12.40 11.91
CA ALA A 271 16.96 13.66 12.62
C ALA A 271 18.45 14.03 12.60
N ALA A 272 18.82 14.98 11.73
CA ALA A 272 20.20 15.44 11.61
C ALA A 272 20.76 15.92 12.97
N GLY A 273 21.95 15.44 13.34
CA GLY A 273 22.57 15.72 14.64
C GLY A 273 22.09 14.84 15.80
N TRP A 274 21.08 13.99 15.60
CA TRP A 274 20.52 13.11 16.63
C TRP A 274 20.53 11.62 16.25
N ASN A 275 20.71 11.28 14.97
CA ASN A 275 20.66 9.91 14.47
C ASN A 275 21.55 8.92 15.25
N TYR A 276 22.81 9.30 15.53
CA TYR A 276 23.82 8.44 16.17
C TYR A 276 23.55 8.08 17.64
N LEU A 277 22.53 8.70 18.26
CA LEU A 277 22.19 8.53 19.68
C LEU A 277 20.70 8.26 19.89
N SER A 278 19.95 7.93 18.83
CA SER A 278 18.51 7.76 18.93
C SER A 278 17.95 6.64 18.05
N ILE A 279 16.79 6.13 18.47
CA ILE A 279 15.91 5.30 17.64
C ILE A 279 14.79 6.18 17.10
N GLY A 280 14.71 6.31 15.78
CA GLY A 280 13.64 7.02 15.09
C GLY A 280 12.48 6.10 14.73
N ILE A 281 11.29 6.42 15.24
CA ILE A 281 10.05 5.68 14.96
C ILE A 281 9.09 6.58 14.20
N ALA A 282 8.68 6.19 13.00
CA ALA A 282 7.71 6.95 12.20
C ALA A 282 6.32 6.30 12.20
N LEU A 283 5.31 7.06 12.58
CA LEU A 283 3.91 6.68 12.40
C LEU A 283 3.55 6.82 10.92
N ILE A 284 3.15 5.72 10.26
CA ILE A 284 2.74 5.74 8.85
C ILE A 284 1.43 6.51 8.73
N GLY A 285 1.49 7.67 8.07
CA GLY A 285 0.37 8.57 7.88
C GLY A 285 0.72 10.05 7.99
N THR A 286 -0.32 10.89 7.98
CA THR A 286 -0.23 12.34 8.18
C THR A 286 -1.16 12.79 9.30
N PHE A 287 -0.58 13.21 10.42
CA PHE A 287 -1.32 13.48 11.67
C PHE A 287 -1.36 14.95 12.07
N ILE A 288 -1.57 15.83 11.09
CA ILE A 288 -1.76 17.26 11.32
C ILE A 288 -3.20 17.56 11.77
N LYS A 289 -4.18 16.91 11.13
CA LYS A 289 -5.61 17.14 11.42
C LYS A 289 -6.19 16.06 12.32
N GLU A 290 -6.04 14.81 11.89
CA GLU A 290 -6.54 13.64 12.60
C GLU A 290 -5.42 12.96 13.39
N PRO A 291 -5.70 12.45 14.60
CA PRO A 291 -4.72 11.68 15.36
C PRO A 291 -4.48 10.29 14.73
N PRO A 292 -3.34 9.64 15.04
CA PRO A 292 -3.14 8.23 14.77
C PRO A 292 -4.21 7.36 15.45
N SER A 293 -4.47 6.17 14.92
CA SER A 293 -5.40 5.24 15.56
C SER A 293 -4.85 4.75 16.91
N GLU A 294 -5.74 4.39 17.83
CA GLU A 294 -5.34 3.91 19.16
C GLU A 294 -4.41 2.69 19.08
N ILE A 295 -4.71 1.75 18.18
CA ILE A 295 -3.87 0.56 17.98
C ILE A 295 -2.46 0.91 17.46
N GLN A 296 -2.33 1.93 16.62
CA GLN A 296 -1.05 2.44 16.13
C GLN A 296 -0.23 3.06 17.27
N MET A 297 -0.88 3.83 18.15
CA MET A 297 -0.23 4.43 19.32
C MET A 297 0.22 3.37 20.33
N ILE A 298 -0.63 2.39 20.62
CA ILE A 298 -0.28 1.25 21.49
C ILE A 298 0.89 0.45 20.91
N ALA A 299 0.87 0.17 19.61
CA ALA A 299 1.97 -0.54 18.95
C ALA A 299 3.29 0.22 19.04
N CYS A 300 3.26 1.54 18.91
CA CYS A 300 4.44 2.38 19.06
C CYS A 300 5.00 2.34 20.49
N GLN A 301 4.14 2.45 21.52
CA GLN A 301 4.59 2.34 22.92
C GLN A 301 5.19 0.95 23.21
N LYS A 302 4.52 -0.13 22.78
CA LYS A 302 5.04 -1.50 22.92
C LYS A 302 6.36 -1.72 22.19
N LEU A 303 6.59 -1.04 21.07
CA LEU A 303 7.87 -1.11 20.37
C LEU A 303 8.98 -0.48 21.20
N ILE A 304 8.71 0.65 21.87
CA ILE A 304 9.66 1.30 22.76
C ILE A 304 9.94 0.42 23.98
N GLU A 305 8.89 -0.13 24.62
CA GLU A 305 9.00 -1.07 25.73
C GLU A 305 9.89 -2.27 25.37
N LEU A 306 9.66 -2.86 24.19
CA LEU A 306 10.48 -3.97 23.69
C LEU A 306 11.95 -3.56 23.47
N GLY A 307 12.20 -2.35 22.99
CA GLY A 307 13.56 -1.82 22.82
C GLY A 307 14.27 -1.64 24.17
N VAL A 308 13.54 -1.22 25.20
CA VAL A 308 14.05 -1.16 26.59
C VAL A 308 14.33 -2.55 27.14
N GLU A 309 13.37 -3.48 27.01
CA GLU A 309 13.49 -4.87 27.45
C GLU A 309 14.73 -5.56 26.83
N LYS A 310 14.98 -5.31 25.53
CA LYS A 310 16.10 -5.89 24.80
C LYS A 310 17.44 -5.18 25.03
N GLY A 311 17.46 -4.08 25.78
CA GLY A 311 18.68 -3.30 26.03
C GLY A 311 19.17 -2.48 24.84
N PHE A 312 18.30 -2.18 23.87
CA PHE A 312 18.60 -1.26 22.76
C PHE A 312 18.28 0.19 23.10
N ILE A 313 17.34 0.42 24.02
CA ILE A 313 16.95 1.74 24.54
C ILE A 313 17.23 1.76 26.04
N MET A 314 17.76 2.86 26.55
CA MET A 314 17.99 3.01 27.99
C MET A 314 16.66 3.01 28.77
N ALA A 315 16.62 2.42 29.96
CA ALA A 315 15.41 2.42 30.79
C ALA A 315 14.93 3.83 31.18
N ASN A 316 15.85 4.80 31.25
CA ASN A 316 15.57 6.22 31.53
C ASN A 316 15.69 7.09 30.27
N TYR A 317 15.37 6.55 29.10
CA TYR A 317 15.42 7.29 27.84
C TYR A 317 14.61 8.59 27.91
N THR A 318 14.93 9.52 27.00
CA THR A 318 14.15 10.73 26.75
C THR A 318 13.35 10.56 25.45
N LEU A 319 12.07 10.84 25.51
CA LEU A 319 11.17 10.81 24.36
C LEU A 319 11.02 12.23 23.80
N PHE A 320 11.29 12.36 22.51
CA PHE A 320 11.08 13.58 21.74
C PHE A 320 10.19 13.34 20.52
N ALA A 321 9.58 14.41 20.04
CA ALA A 321 8.97 14.52 18.73
C ALA A 321 9.93 15.23 17.78
N ALA A 322 9.92 14.85 16.51
CA ALA A 322 10.85 15.39 15.50
C ALA A 322 10.86 16.93 15.42
N ARG A 323 9.69 17.57 15.57
CA ARG A 323 9.53 19.03 15.59
C ARG A 323 10.26 19.76 16.71
N GLN A 324 10.66 19.07 17.77
CA GLN A 324 11.46 19.68 18.85
C GLN A 324 12.92 19.82 18.45
N LEU A 325 13.40 18.99 17.52
CA LEU A 325 14.81 18.85 17.17
C LEU A 325 15.15 19.48 15.81
N SER A 326 14.14 19.78 15.00
CA SER A 326 14.30 20.34 13.66
C SER A 326 13.08 21.17 13.26
N GLY A 327 13.21 22.04 12.26
CA GLY A 327 12.13 22.88 11.72
C GLY A 327 11.11 22.11 10.87
N THR A 328 10.55 21.02 11.41
CA THR A 328 9.56 20.15 10.75
C THR A 328 8.23 20.17 11.49
N GLU A 329 7.13 19.91 10.79
CA GLU A 329 5.81 19.68 11.41
C GLU A 329 5.65 18.27 12.00
N SER A 330 6.53 17.33 11.63
CA SER A 330 6.50 15.94 12.11
C SER A 330 6.59 15.85 13.64
N PRO A 331 5.77 15.04 14.34
CA PRO A 331 4.85 14.01 13.84
C PRO A 331 3.44 14.51 13.48
N GLY A 332 3.24 15.81 13.33
CA GLY A 332 1.94 16.46 13.16
C GLY A 332 1.31 16.80 14.51
N ILE A 333 0.57 17.91 14.57
CA ILE A 333 0.08 18.46 15.85
C ILE A 333 -0.91 17.53 16.57
N ALA A 334 -1.71 16.73 15.83
CA ALA A 334 -2.65 15.80 16.44
C ALA A 334 -1.93 14.62 17.12
N ALA A 335 -0.91 14.05 16.45
CA ALA A 335 -0.07 13.02 17.07
C ALA A 335 0.79 13.59 18.22
N PHE A 336 1.36 14.78 18.02
CA PHE A 336 2.21 15.44 19.01
C PHE A 336 1.52 15.56 20.38
N ARG A 337 0.28 16.06 20.40
CA ARG A 337 -0.51 16.21 21.64
C ARG A 337 -0.73 14.90 22.40
N LEU A 338 -0.82 13.77 21.69
CA LEU A 338 -0.94 12.47 22.32
C LEU A 338 0.40 12.02 22.91
N ILE A 339 1.50 12.23 22.18
CA ILE A 339 2.86 11.86 22.60
C ILE A 339 3.30 12.67 23.83
N GLU A 340 2.84 13.91 23.99
CA GLU A 340 3.10 14.74 25.19
C GLU A 340 2.62 14.09 26.50
N THR A 341 1.66 13.15 26.42
CA THR A 341 1.12 12.45 27.58
C THR A 341 1.87 11.17 27.93
N TRP A 342 2.83 10.76 27.10
CA TRP A 342 3.55 9.50 27.28
C TRP A 342 4.62 9.59 28.38
N PRO A 343 4.96 8.46 29.01
CA PRO A 343 6.14 8.37 29.86
C PRO A 343 7.39 8.84 29.11
N HIS A 344 8.39 9.34 29.85
CA HIS A 344 9.67 9.81 29.31
C HIS A 344 9.59 11.04 28.38
N TRP A 345 8.41 11.62 28.16
CA TRP A 345 8.26 12.87 27.42
C TRP A 345 9.06 14.00 28.07
N LYS A 346 9.79 14.74 27.24
CA LYS A 346 10.47 15.96 27.67
C LYS A 346 10.09 17.12 26.76
N LYS A 347 9.61 18.21 27.38
CA LYS A 347 9.14 19.41 26.67
C LYS A 347 10.26 20.18 25.96
N ASP A 348 11.37 20.38 26.66
CA ASP A 348 12.47 21.22 26.20
C ASP A 348 13.70 20.38 25.84
N VAL A 349 14.36 20.77 24.74
CA VAL A 349 15.63 20.20 24.29
C VAL A 349 16.73 21.03 24.96
N ASN A 350 17.56 20.39 25.78
CA ASN A 350 18.64 21.05 26.51
C ASN A 350 19.93 21.09 25.70
#